data_AF-A0A3M9ZNR2-F1
#
_entry.id   AF-A0A3M9ZNR2-F1
#
_cell.length_a   1.000
_cell.length_b   1.000
_cell.length_c   1.000
_cell.angle_alpha   90.00
_cell.angle_beta   90.00
_cell.angle_gamma   90.00
#
_symmetry.space_group_name_H-M   'P 1'
#
loop_
_entity.id
_entity.type
_entity.pdbx_description
1 polymer ?
#
loop_
_entity_poly.entity_id
_entity_poly.type
_entity_poly.pdbx_seq_one_letter_code
_entity_poly.pdbx_strand_id
1 'polypeptide(L)'
;MSTPSDGARAIVYGHIGDVGEARARRELCSPGAGDFLTGVAQACLPRVRGLRAGAAGDRALVTVLLHYALSAAAVPSHRKVSVRGTEVDIVVPDARTLAASPRRALVICLPEDATPGGLERAAAAAGRAQPVAANVAVALCASAAGSRVEAYSVEDGTLGGILGRARDFLGSTGGGRLGILGSPAGAEQGADVHRGPQG
;
A
#
# COMPACT_ATOMS: atom_id res chain seq x y z
N MET A 1 -17.36 -23.14 -11.99
CA MET A 1 -16.92 -22.03 -12.86
C MET A 1 -16.08 -21.09 -12.01
N SER A 2 -14.76 -21.08 -12.19
CA SER A 2 -13.88 -20.14 -11.46
C SER A 2 -14.17 -18.71 -11.95
N THR A 3 -14.28 -17.75 -11.04
CA THR A 3 -14.57 -16.37 -11.43
C THR A 3 -13.36 -15.78 -12.18
N PRO A 4 -13.55 -14.75 -13.02
CA PRO A 4 -12.43 -14.11 -13.74
C PRO A 4 -11.33 -13.57 -12.82
N SER A 5 -11.67 -13.25 -11.56
CA SER A 5 -10.73 -12.83 -10.53
C SER A 5 -9.83 -13.98 -10.06
N ASP A 6 -10.28 -15.22 -10.17
CA ASP A 6 -9.53 -16.43 -9.79
C ASP A 6 -8.46 -16.77 -10.84
N GLY A 7 -8.72 -16.46 -12.12
CA GLY A 7 -7.75 -16.65 -13.20
C GLY A 7 -6.53 -15.75 -13.07
N ALA A 8 -6.73 -14.46 -12.81
CA ALA A 8 -5.63 -13.52 -12.54
C ALA A 8 -4.83 -13.94 -11.29
N ARG A 9 -5.53 -14.41 -10.23
CA ARG A 9 -4.90 -14.96 -9.03
C ARG A 9 -4.00 -16.15 -9.36
N ALA A 10 -4.49 -17.12 -10.11
CA ALA A 10 -3.72 -18.30 -10.47
C ALA A 10 -2.44 -17.95 -11.26
N ILE A 11 -2.53 -17.01 -12.21
CA ILE A 11 -1.39 -16.56 -13.01
C ILE A 11 -0.32 -15.89 -12.12
N VAL A 12 -0.74 -14.92 -11.29
CA VAL A 12 0.20 -14.15 -10.46
C VAL A 12 0.85 -15.05 -9.40
N TYR A 13 0.06 -15.84 -8.68
CA TYR A 13 0.59 -16.74 -7.64
C TYR A 13 1.44 -17.86 -8.24
N GLY A 14 1.08 -18.38 -9.41
CA GLY A 14 1.90 -19.36 -10.13
C GLY A 14 3.27 -18.78 -10.48
N HIS A 15 3.31 -17.59 -11.07
CA HIS A 15 4.57 -16.94 -11.42
C HIS A 15 5.42 -16.60 -10.19
N ILE A 16 4.81 -16.15 -9.10
CA ILE A 16 5.52 -15.92 -7.83
C ILE A 16 6.07 -17.23 -7.27
N GLY A 17 5.34 -18.34 -7.40
CA GLY A 17 5.82 -19.68 -7.06
C GLY A 17 7.10 -20.03 -7.83
N ASP A 18 7.13 -19.76 -9.14
CA ASP A 18 8.32 -19.97 -9.98
C ASP A 18 9.52 -19.10 -9.57
N VAL A 19 9.25 -17.85 -9.15
CA VAL A 19 10.29 -16.92 -8.66
C VAL A 19 10.80 -17.31 -7.26
N GLY A 20 9.95 -17.97 -6.46
CA GLY A 20 10.19 -18.37 -5.09
C GLY A 20 9.67 -17.35 -4.07
N GLU A 21 8.79 -17.81 -3.16
CA GLU A 21 8.12 -16.93 -2.18
C GLU A 21 9.08 -16.22 -1.22
N ALA A 22 10.15 -16.90 -0.80
CA ALA A 22 11.17 -16.31 0.07
C ALA A 22 11.91 -15.15 -0.62
N ARG A 23 12.19 -15.30 -1.92
CA ARG A 23 12.78 -14.23 -2.74
C ARG A 23 11.80 -13.08 -2.89
N ALA A 24 10.56 -13.38 -3.29
CA ALA A 24 9.52 -12.37 -3.46
C ALA A 24 9.33 -11.52 -2.19
N ARG A 25 9.26 -12.17 -1.02
CA ARG A 25 9.14 -11.46 0.26
C ARG A 25 10.34 -10.55 0.55
N ARG A 26 11.56 -11.01 0.27
CA ARG A 26 12.77 -10.22 0.47
C ARG A 26 12.75 -8.96 -0.41
N GLU A 27 12.40 -9.10 -1.69
CA GLU A 27 12.35 -7.96 -2.61
C GLU A 27 11.25 -6.96 -2.23
N LEU A 28 10.08 -7.43 -1.81
CA LEU A 28 8.98 -6.56 -1.36
C LEU A 28 9.29 -5.77 -0.08
N CYS A 29 10.23 -6.28 0.73
CA CYS A 29 10.70 -5.59 1.93
C CYS A 29 11.94 -4.72 1.67
N SER A 30 12.48 -4.70 0.45
CA SER A 30 13.66 -3.93 0.06
C SER A 30 13.26 -2.66 -0.71
N PRO A 31 14.20 -1.72 -0.94
CA PRO A 31 13.98 -0.58 -1.83
C PRO A 31 13.62 -0.98 -3.27
N GLY A 32 13.93 -2.21 -3.70
CA GLY A 32 13.64 -2.75 -5.04
C GLY A 32 12.22 -3.29 -5.23
N ALA A 33 11.31 -3.05 -4.28
CA ALA A 33 9.93 -3.54 -4.36
C ALA A 33 9.19 -3.08 -5.63
N GLY A 34 9.44 -1.85 -6.10
CA GLY A 34 8.87 -1.32 -7.33
C GLY A 34 9.27 -2.16 -8.54
N ASP A 35 10.58 -2.31 -8.77
CA ASP A 35 11.13 -3.09 -9.87
C ASP A 35 10.65 -4.54 -9.86
N PHE A 36 10.59 -5.16 -8.66
CA PHE A 36 10.07 -6.50 -8.50
C PHE A 36 8.61 -6.61 -8.93
N LEU A 37 7.75 -5.70 -8.45
CA LEU A 37 6.33 -5.67 -8.80
C LEU A 37 6.13 -5.43 -10.30
N THR A 38 6.90 -4.52 -10.88
CA THR A 38 6.90 -4.25 -12.32
C THR A 38 7.29 -5.49 -13.12
N GLY A 39 8.35 -6.20 -12.73
CA GLY A 39 8.77 -7.44 -13.39
C GLY A 39 7.70 -8.54 -13.34
N VAL A 40 7.09 -8.76 -12.15
CA VAL A 40 5.99 -9.73 -11.99
C VAL A 40 4.80 -9.36 -12.86
N ALA A 41 4.41 -8.07 -12.87
CA ALA A 41 3.29 -7.60 -13.65
C ALA A 41 3.54 -7.75 -15.16
N GLN A 42 4.71 -7.36 -15.67
CA GLN A 42 5.08 -7.52 -17.08
C GLN A 42 5.01 -8.98 -17.52
N ALA A 43 5.49 -9.91 -16.70
CA ALA A 43 5.42 -11.35 -16.99
C ALA A 43 3.99 -11.89 -16.99
N CYS A 44 3.11 -11.35 -16.15
CA CYS A 44 1.74 -11.85 -15.97
C CYS A 44 0.72 -11.17 -16.90
N LEU A 45 0.94 -9.91 -17.27
CA LEU A 45 -0.02 -9.06 -17.95
C LEU A 45 -0.54 -9.64 -19.28
N PRO A 46 0.30 -10.18 -20.20
CA PRO A 46 -0.20 -10.78 -21.43
C PRO A 46 -1.16 -11.95 -21.17
N ARG A 47 -0.84 -12.78 -20.18
CA ARG A 47 -1.64 -13.95 -19.79
C ARG A 47 -2.97 -13.52 -19.14
N VAL A 48 -2.94 -12.51 -18.28
CA VAL A 48 -4.15 -11.96 -17.66
C VAL A 48 -5.04 -11.30 -18.72
N ARG A 49 -4.47 -10.54 -19.65
CA ARG A 49 -5.21 -9.93 -20.77
C ARG A 49 -5.83 -10.96 -21.71
N GLY A 50 -5.20 -12.14 -21.85
CA GLY A 50 -5.79 -13.28 -22.56
C GLY A 50 -7.05 -13.85 -21.90
N LEU A 51 -7.21 -13.71 -20.57
CA LEU A 51 -8.43 -14.09 -19.85
C LEU A 51 -9.47 -12.96 -19.81
N ARG A 52 -9.00 -11.72 -19.73
CA ARG A 52 -9.83 -10.52 -19.62
C ARG A 52 -9.14 -9.34 -20.27
N ALA A 53 -9.63 -8.91 -21.42
CA ALA A 53 -9.01 -7.83 -22.18
C ALA A 53 -9.17 -6.44 -21.52
N GLY A 54 -8.28 -5.53 -21.90
CA GLY A 54 -8.35 -4.11 -21.57
C GLY A 54 -8.22 -3.79 -20.07
N ALA A 55 -8.75 -2.63 -19.69
CA ALA A 55 -8.61 -2.07 -18.34
C ALA A 55 -9.12 -3.02 -17.25
N ALA A 56 -10.08 -3.89 -17.57
CA ALA A 56 -10.64 -4.80 -16.59
C ALA A 56 -9.69 -5.97 -16.26
N GLY A 57 -8.83 -6.40 -17.19
CA GLY A 57 -7.72 -7.32 -16.93
C GLY A 57 -6.61 -6.65 -16.13
N ASP A 58 -6.28 -5.41 -16.49
CA ASP A 58 -5.27 -4.59 -15.82
C ASP A 58 -5.62 -4.37 -14.34
N ARG A 59 -6.87 -3.99 -14.04
CA ARG A 59 -7.37 -3.87 -12.65
C ARG A 59 -7.29 -5.19 -11.90
N ALA A 60 -7.63 -6.32 -12.55
CA ALA A 60 -7.55 -7.63 -11.92
C ALA A 60 -6.11 -7.99 -11.55
N LEU A 61 -5.15 -7.72 -12.46
CA LEU A 61 -3.73 -7.91 -12.20
C LEU A 61 -3.26 -7.07 -11.01
N VAL A 62 -3.49 -5.75 -11.04
CA VAL A 62 -3.02 -4.84 -9.98
C VAL A 62 -3.66 -5.18 -8.63
N THR A 63 -4.95 -5.53 -8.61
CA THR A 63 -5.65 -5.94 -7.38
C THR A 63 -4.98 -7.16 -6.75
N VAL A 64 -4.72 -8.20 -7.55
CA VAL A 64 -4.12 -9.45 -7.07
C VAL A 64 -2.67 -9.22 -6.64
N LEU A 65 -1.92 -8.46 -7.43
CA LEU A 65 -0.52 -8.16 -7.17
C LEU A 65 -0.35 -7.35 -5.89
N LEU A 66 -1.15 -6.30 -5.69
CA LEU A 66 -1.14 -5.51 -4.45
C LEU A 66 -1.57 -6.33 -3.24
N HIS A 67 -2.62 -7.13 -3.38
CA HIS A 67 -3.05 -8.01 -2.30
C HIS A 67 -1.95 -8.98 -1.88
N TYR A 68 -1.24 -9.57 -2.85
CA TYR A 68 -0.07 -10.39 -2.56
C TYR A 68 1.03 -9.57 -1.87
N ALA A 69 1.38 -8.41 -2.42
CA ALA A 69 2.46 -7.55 -1.91
C ALA A 69 2.23 -7.13 -0.46
N LEU A 70 1.02 -6.66 -0.15
CA LEU A 70 0.60 -6.31 1.21
C LEU A 70 0.70 -7.51 2.14
N SER A 71 0.20 -8.68 1.71
CA SER A 71 0.24 -9.91 2.52
C SER A 71 1.67 -10.38 2.79
N ALA A 72 2.53 -10.39 1.77
CA ALA A 72 3.93 -10.80 1.89
C ALA A 72 4.74 -9.85 2.78
N ALA A 73 4.42 -8.56 2.77
CA ALA A 73 5.00 -7.54 3.65
C ALA A 73 4.33 -7.46 5.04
N ALA A 74 3.43 -8.39 5.37
CA ALA A 74 2.67 -8.42 6.62
C ALA A 74 1.85 -7.15 6.91
N VAL A 75 1.39 -6.47 5.85
CA VAL A 75 0.46 -5.33 5.93
C VAL A 75 -0.97 -5.87 5.92
N PRO A 76 -1.73 -5.75 7.03
CA PRO A 76 -3.13 -6.16 7.07
C PRO A 76 -3.95 -5.39 6.04
N SER A 77 -4.81 -6.09 5.30
CA SER A 77 -5.70 -5.48 4.32
C SER A 77 -6.96 -6.31 4.08
N HIS A 78 -8.07 -5.64 3.79
CA HIS A 78 -9.28 -6.27 3.27
C HIS A 78 -9.50 -5.83 1.81
N ARG A 79 -10.00 -6.73 0.96
CA ARG A 79 -10.28 -6.46 -0.47
C ARG A 79 -11.77 -6.54 -0.79
N LYS A 80 -12.23 -5.74 -1.75
CA LYS A 80 -13.61 -5.71 -2.27
C LYS A 80 -14.62 -5.66 -1.13
N VAL A 81 -14.55 -4.60 -0.34
CA VAL A 81 -15.40 -4.41 0.84
C VAL A 81 -16.37 -3.27 0.61
N SER A 82 -17.61 -3.45 1.09
CA SER A 82 -18.60 -2.39 1.12
C SER A 82 -18.53 -1.65 2.46
N VAL A 83 -18.31 -0.34 2.42
CA VAL A 83 -18.32 0.52 3.61
C VAL A 83 -19.28 1.67 3.37
N ARG A 84 -20.31 1.77 4.23
CA ARG A 84 -21.39 2.78 4.11
C ARG A 84 -22.05 2.76 2.72
N GLY A 85 -22.25 1.57 2.15
CA GLY A 85 -22.85 1.38 0.83
C GLY A 85 -21.95 1.78 -0.35
N THR A 86 -20.67 2.06 -0.10
CA THR A 86 -19.65 2.33 -1.13
C THR A 86 -18.71 1.14 -1.23
N GLU A 87 -18.56 0.59 -2.44
CA GLU A 87 -17.59 -0.45 -2.73
C GLU A 87 -16.17 0.13 -2.76
N VAL A 88 -15.25 -0.53 -2.06
CA VAL A 88 -13.85 -0.14 -1.98
C VAL A 88 -12.98 -1.34 -2.36
N ASP A 89 -12.00 -1.11 -3.25
CA ASP A 89 -11.16 -2.19 -3.76
C ASP A 89 -10.24 -2.78 -2.69
N ILE A 90 -9.49 -1.96 -1.96
CA ILE A 90 -8.61 -2.40 -0.86
C ILE A 90 -8.65 -1.39 0.28
N VAL A 91 -8.72 -1.89 1.52
CA VAL A 91 -8.66 -1.09 2.75
C VAL A 91 -7.55 -1.62 3.64
N VAL A 92 -6.74 -0.72 4.19
CA VAL A 92 -5.66 -0.99 5.15
C VAL A 92 -5.95 -0.21 6.44
N PRO A 93 -5.94 -0.82 7.65
CA PRO A 93 -5.78 -2.25 7.87
C PRO A 93 -7.03 -3.07 7.50
N ASP A 94 -8.22 -2.54 7.75
CA ASP A 94 -9.47 -3.28 7.60
C ASP A 94 -10.71 -2.36 7.54
N ALA A 95 -11.83 -2.94 7.08
CA ALA A 95 -13.09 -2.21 6.90
C ALA A 95 -13.74 -1.74 8.22
N ARG A 96 -13.52 -2.45 9.34
CA ARG A 96 -14.07 -2.05 10.65
C ARG A 96 -13.37 -0.79 11.14
N THR A 97 -12.04 -0.74 11.00
CA THR A 97 -11.23 0.44 11.31
C THR A 97 -11.63 1.63 10.44
N LEU A 98 -11.84 1.43 9.12
CA LEU A 98 -12.34 2.49 8.24
C LEU A 98 -13.72 3.02 8.68
N ALA A 99 -14.64 2.13 9.04
CA ALA A 99 -15.98 2.53 9.47
C ALA A 99 -15.99 3.32 10.79
N ALA A 100 -15.19 2.87 11.77
CA ALA A 100 -15.12 3.44 13.11
C ALA A 100 -14.21 4.68 13.21
N SER A 101 -13.12 4.72 12.45
CA SER A 101 -12.10 5.78 12.52
C SER A 101 -11.41 5.94 11.16
N PRO A 102 -12.02 6.65 10.19
CA PRO A 102 -11.49 6.77 8.84
C PRO A 102 -10.06 7.34 8.77
N ARG A 103 -9.68 8.20 9.72
CA ARG A 103 -8.31 8.73 9.86
C ARG A 103 -7.24 7.65 10.08
N ARG A 104 -7.64 6.47 10.58
CA ARG A 104 -6.78 5.31 10.88
C ARG A 104 -6.87 4.21 9.82
N ALA A 105 -7.49 4.50 8.68
CA ALA A 105 -7.53 3.60 7.53
C ALA A 105 -7.06 4.32 6.27
N LEU A 106 -6.35 3.59 5.41
CA LEU A 106 -5.97 3.95 4.06
C LEU A 106 -6.86 3.17 3.09
N VAL A 107 -7.37 3.86 2.08
CA VAL A 107 -8.15 3.28 0.99
C VAL A 107 -7.30 3.31 -0.27
N ILE A 108 -7.18 2.15 -0.93
CA ILE A 108 -6.54 2.01 -2.22
C ILE A 108 -7.63 1.65 -3.24
N CYS A 109 -7.79 2.48 -4.26
CA CYS A 109 -8.79 2.30 -5.31
C CYS A 109 -8.15 2.05 -6.66
N LEU A 110 -8.82 1.28 -7.50
CA LEU A 110 -8.39 0.95 -8.85
C LEU A 110 -9.40 1.53 -9.86
N PRO A 111 -8.98 2.49 -10.71
CA PRO A 111 -9.91 3.17 -11.60
C PRO A 111 -10.36 2.25 -12.74
N GLU A 112 -11.54 2.51 -13.30
CA GLU A 112 -12.09 1.71 -14.41
C GLU A 112 -11.30 1.86 -15.72
N ASP A 113 -10.61 3.00 -15.86
CA ASP A 113 -9.79 3.39 -16.98
C ASP A 113 -8.63 4.26 -16.49
N ALA A 114 -7.52 4.28 -17.22
CA ALA A 114 -6.31 5.03 -16.87
C ALA A 114 -6.32 6.48 -17.39
N THR A 115 -7.49 7.11 -17.52
CA THR A 115 -7.58 8.54 -17.88
C THR A 115 -7.60 9.42 -16.62
N PRO A 116 -7.17 10.69 -16.70
CA PRO A 116 -7.29 11.61 -15.56
C PRO A 116 -8.69 11.65 -14.95
N GLY A 117 -9.74 11.62 -15.80
CA GLY A 117 -11.12 11.54 -15.35
C GLY A 117 -11.48 10.21 -14.67
N GLY A 118 -10.90 9.09 -15.10
CA GLY A 118 -11.04 7.79 -14.44
C GLY A 118 -10.46 7.78 -13.04
N LEU A 119 -9.28 8.37 -12.87
CA LEU A 119 -8.61 8.52 -11.56
C LEU A 119 -9.43 9.41 -10.62
N GLU A 120 -9.90 10.55 -11.11
CA GLU A 120 -10.73 11.48 -10.33
C GLU A 120 -12.06 10.84 -9.90
N ARG A 121 -12.72 10.11 -10.80
CA ARG A 121 -13.94 9.36 -10.47
C ARG A 121 -13.68 8.31 -9.38
N ALA A 122 -12.59 7.55 -9.50
CA ALA A 122 -12.23 6.54 -8.51
C ALA A 122 -11.96 7.17 -7.14
N ALA A 123 -11.19 8.26 -7.09
CA ALA A 123 -10.91 8.98 -5.86
C ALA A 123 -12.18 9.62 -5.24
N ALA A 124 -13.05 10.21 -6.07
CA ALA A 124 -14.31 10.79 -5.62
C ALA A 124 -15.28 9.73 -5.07
N ALA A 125 -15.34 8.55 -5.70
CA ALA A 125 -16.11 7.43 -5.19
C ALA A 125 -15.56 6.96 -3.84
N ALA A 126 -14.24 6.80 -3.73
CA ALA A 126 -13.56 6.46 -2.48
C ALA A 126 -13.85 7.46 -1.35
N GLY A 127 -13.94 8.75 -1.69
CA GLY A 127 -14.24 9.85 -0.77
C GLY A 127 -15.54 9.68 0.02
N ARG A 128 -16.49 8.89 -0.50
CA ARG A 128 -17.76 8.57 0.19
C ARG A 128 -17.54 7.65 1.41
N ALA A 129 -16.56 6.77 1.33
CA ALA A 129 -16.17 5.88 2.43
C ALA A 129 -15.02 6.47 3.28
N GLN A 130 -14.11 7.20 2.64
CA GLN A 130 -12.91 7.80 3.24
C GLN A 130 -12.93 9.32 3.10
N PRO A 131 -13.44 10.06 4.12
CA PRO A 131 -13.52 11.52 4.07
C PRO A 131 -12.15 12.22 4.13
N VAL A 132 -11.08 11.52 4.50
CA VAL A 132 -9.72 12.08 4.51
C VAL A 132 -9.06 11.83 3.16
N ALA A 133 -9.04 12.84 2.29
CA ALA A 133 -8.48 12.72 0.93
C ALA A 133 -7.02 12.22 0.91
N ALA A 134 -6.20 12.63 1.89
CA ALA A 134 -4.82 12.16 2.06
C ALA A 134 -4.72 10.66 2.42
N ASN A 135 -5.82 10.01 2.79
CA ASN A 135 -5.91 8.58 3.04
C ASN A 135 -6.57 7.83 1.87
N VAL A 136 -6.63 8.44 0.69
CA VAL A 136 -7.01 7.80 -0.56
C VAL A 136 -5.76 7.71 -1.44
N ALA A 137 -5.53 6.53 -1.99
CA ALA A 137 -4.48 6.26 -2.96
C ALA A 137 -5.12 5.58 -4.18
N VAL A 138 -4.59 5.86 -5.37
CA VAL A 138 -5.04 5.21 -6.60
C VAL A 138 -3.93 4.31 -7.14
N ALA A 139 -4.27 3.09 -7.55
CA ALA A 139 -3.33 2.15 -8.14
C ALA A 139 -3.80 1.68 -9.51
N LEU A 140 -2.87 1.59 -10.47
CA LEU A 140 -3.18 1.27 -11.86
C LEU A 140 -2.03 0.55 -12.58
N CYS A 141 -2.32 -0.02 -13.76
CA CYS A 141 -1.31 -0.76 -14.52
C CYS A 141 -0.49 0.16 -15.43
N ALA A 142 -1.16 1.08 -16.13
CA ALA A 142 -0.51 2.07 -17.00
C ALA A 142 -0.41 3.41 -16.29
N SER A 143 0.62 4.22 -16.57
CA SER A 143 0.74 5.55 -15.93
C SER A 143 -0.27 6.53 -16.53
N ALA A 144 -0.80 7.44 -15.71
CA ALA A 144 -1.78 8.45 -16.13
C ALA A 144 -1.23 9.86 -15.86
N ALA A 145 -0.72 10.51 -16.89
CA ALA A 145 -0.23 11.88 -16.79
C ALA A 145 -1.38 12.89 -16.67
N GLY A 146 -1.15 13.98 -15.93
CA GLY A 146 -2.06 15.13 -15.87
C GLY A 146 -3.23 15.03 -14.89
N SER A 147 -3.30 13.99 -14.06
CA SER A 147 -4.25 13.95 -12.93
C SER A 147 -3.71 14.72 -11.73
N ARG A 148 -4.62 15.32 -10.95
CA ARG A 148 -4.30 15.90 -9.63
C ARG A 148 -4.32 14.86 -8.51
N VAL A 149 -4.74 13.64 -8.81
CA VAL A 149 -4.83 12.54 -7.85
C VAL A 149 -3.48 11.82 -7.79
N GLU A 150 -2.99 11.59 -6.57
CA GLU A 150 -1.81 10.77 -6.36
C GLU A 150 -2.08 9.32 -6.77
N ALA A 151 -1.29 8.82 -7.73
CA ALA A 151 -1.49 7.53 -8.34
C ALA A 151 -0.17 6.75 -8.40
N TYR A 152 -0.27 5.43 -8.25
CA TYR A 152 0.86 4.50 -8.25
C TYR A 152 0.67 3.47 -9.36
N SER A 153 1.62 3.38 -10.28
CA SER A 153 1.50 2.51 -11.45
C SER A 153 2.55 1.41 -11.50
N VAL A 154 2.20 0.32 -12.19
CA VAL A 154 3.15 -0.73 -12.57
C VAL A 154 4.15 -0.21 -13.60
N GLU A 155 3.67 0.53 -14.59
CA GLU A 155 4.46 0.97 -15.76
C GLU A 155 5.63 1.89 -15.39
N ASP A 156 5.41 2.84 -14.48
CA ASP A 156 6.44 3.77 -13.99
C ASP A 156 7.17 3.28 -12.73
N GLY A 157 6.91 2.04 -12.27
CA GLY A 157 7.57 1.44 -11.11
C GLY A 157 7.13 2.00 -9.76
N THR A 158 6.21 2.96 -9.73
CA THR A 158 5.79 3.61 -8.48
C THR A 158 4.89 2.75 -7.61
N LEU A 159 4.38 1.62 -8.11
CA LEU A 159 3.53 0.70 -7.33
C LEU A 159 4.19 0.26 -6.01
N GLY A 160 5.52 0.12 -5.95
CA GLY A 160 6.23 -0.17 -4.70
C GLY A 160 6.06 0.93 -3.63
N GLY A 161 5.87 2.17 -4.04
CA GLY A 161 5.63 3.31 -3.15
C GLY A 161 4.34 3.17 -2.34
N ILE A 162 3.30 2.55 -2.89
CA ILE A 162 2.04 2.33 -2.16
C ILE A 162 2.23 1.36 -0.99
N LEU A 163 3.15 0.40 -1.14
CA LEU A 163 3.49 -0.56 -0.09
C LEU A 163 4.24 0.13 1.05
N GLY A 164 5.22 0.99 0.72
CA GLY A 164 5.90 1.84 1.69
C GLY A 164 4.92 2.73 2.45
N ARG A 165 4.08 3.45 1.72
CA ARG A 165 3.02 4.29 2.31
C ARG A 165 2.10 3.53 3.25
N ALA A 166 1.66 2.32 2.87
CA ALA A 166 0.78 1.52 3.72
C ALA A 166 1.47 1.10 5.04
N ARG A 167 2.77 0.78 5.00
CA ARG A 167 3.57 0.45 6.18
C ARG A 167 3.74 1.66 7.10
N ASP A 168 4.13 2.81 6.53
CA ASP A 168 4.31 4.05 7.27
C ASP A 168 3.00 4.54 7.89
N PHE A 169 1.89 4.36 7.16
CA PHE A 169 0.56 4.68 7.65
C PHE A 169 0.20 3.88 8.91
N LEU A 170 0.46 2.57 8.92
CA LEU A 170 0.23 1.72 10.10
C LEU A 170 1.17 2.05 11.26
N GLY A 171 2.44 2.37 10.97
CA GLY A 171 3.41 2.79 11.97
C GLY A 171 3.03 4.10 12.67
N SER A 172 2.49 5.06 11.92
CA SER A 172 2.06 6.37 12.44
C SER A 172 0.69 6.34 13.14
N THR A 173 -0.25 5.52 12.68
CA THR A 173 -1.58 5.36 13.32
C THR A 173 -1.62 4.35 14.46
N GLY A 174 -0.54 3.60 14.68
CA GLY A 174 -0.29 2.71 15.83
C GLY A 174 0.30 3.41 17.07
N GLY A 175 0.64 4.69 16.98
CA GLY A 175 1.31 5.47 18.03
C GLY A 175 0.42 5.92 19.20
N GLY A 176 -0.28 4.97 19.85
CA GLY A 176 -0.48 5.09 21.29
C GLY A 176 0.88 4.92 21.95
N ARG A 177 1.31 5.92 22.73
CA ARG A 177 2.54 5.92 23.53
C ARG A 177 2.73 4.57 24.23
N LEU A 178 3.54 3.67 23.66
CA LEU A 178 4.31 2.74 24.49
C LEU A 178 5.46 3.57 25.06
N GLY A 179 5.42 3.74 26.37
CA GLY A 179 6.35 4.59 27.10
C GLY A 179 7.79 4.16 26.89
N ILE A 180 8.54 5.00 26.18
CA ILE A 180 9.93 5.26 26.58
C ILE A 180 9.86 6.49 27.48
N LEU A 181 9.67 6.21 28.77
CA LEU A 181 9.96 7.16 29.84
C LEU A 181 11.47 7.40 29.80
N GLY A 182 11.84 8.63 29.46
CA GLY A 182 13.24 9.05 29.36
C GLY A 182 13.38 10.37 28.61
N SER A 183 12.56 11.36 28.98
CA SER A 183 12.74 12.75 28.56
C SER A 183 14.04 13.34 29.17
N PRO A 184 14.57 14.40 28.56
CA PRO A 184 15.96 14.83 28.69
C PRO A 184 16.18 15.66 29.95
N ALA A 185 17.39 15.60 30.50
CA ALA A 185 17.85 16.56 31.50
C ALA A 185 19.27 16.99 31.12
N GLY A 186 19.36 18.11 30.42
CA GLY A 186 20.52 18.99 30.56
C GLY A 186 20.21 19.97 31.69
N ALA A 187 21.14 20.11 32.64
CA ALA A 187 21.47 21.34 33.37
C ALA A 187 22.39 21.00 34.56
N GLU A 188 23.68 21.28 34.35
CA GLU A 188 24.54 22.12 35.19
C GLU A 188 24.46 22.11 36.74
N GLN A 189 25.68 22.05 37.30
CA GLN A 189 26.21 22.73 38.50
C GLN A 189 26.12 22.09 39.89
N GLY A 190 27.29 22.13 40.53
CA GLY A 190 27.58 21.83 41.93
C GLY A 190 28.90 21.05 42.01
N ALA A 191 29.93 21.39 42.77
CA ALA A 191 30.29 22.54 43.57
C ALA A 191 31.76 22.31 43.96
N ASP A 192 32.45 23.40 44.23
CA ASP A 192 33.79 23.53 44.78
C ASP A 192 33.98 22.76 46.11
N VAL A 193 35.22 22.34 46.41
CA VAL A 193 35.93 22.42 47.72
C VAL A 193 36.88 21.22 48.02
N HIS A 194 38.15 21.59 48.21
CA HIS A 194 39.21 20.99 49.03
C HIS A 194 39.81 19.62 48.66
N ARG A 195 41.03 19.67 48.10
CA ARG A 195 42.20 18.97 48.66
C ARG A 195 43.47 19.78 48.47
N GLY A 196 43.98 20.37 49.55
CA GLY A 196 45.43 20.42 49.75
C GLY A 196 45.84 19.26 50.66
N PRO A 197 47.11 19.17 51.09
CA PRO A 197 48.34 19.56 50.39
C PRO A 197 49.26 18.32 50.22
N GLN A 198 50.20 18.30 49.28
CA GLN A 198 51.48 17.58 49.40
C GLN A 198 52.51 18.17 48.41
N GLY A 199 53.67 18.58 48.94
CA GLY A 199 54.88 18.89 48.17
C GLY A 199 55.25 20.36 48.14
#